data_AF-A0A928L0E3-F1
#
_entry.id   AF-A0A928L0E3-F1
#
_cell.length_a   1.000
_cell.length_b   1.000
_cell.length_c   1.000
_cell.angle_alpha   90.00
_cell.angle_beta   90.00
_cell.angle_gamma   90.00
#
_symmetry.space_group_name_H-M   'P 1'
#
loop_
_entity.id
_entity.type
_entity.pdbx_description
1 polymer ?
#
loop_
_entity_poly.entity_id
_entity_poly.type
_entity_poly.pdbx_seq_one_letter_code
_entity_poly.pdbx_strand_id
1 'polypeptide(L)' 'MAENTKKESAEKWTITVKNNPDFVGKGAGGVQFANGRAETSNKILASWFKEHDGYEVVKC' A
#
# COMPACT_ATOMS: atom_id res chain seq x y z
N MET A 1 -12.04 22.92 5.99
CA MET A 1 -12.45 21.52 5.77
C MET A 1 -11.64 20.69 6.74
N ALA A 2 -12.30 19.97 7.65
CA ALA A 2 -11.65 19.29 8.76
C ALA A 2 -11.19 17.90 8.33
N GLU A 3 -9.89 17.65 8.35
CA GLU A 3 -9.34 16.29 8.30
C GLU A 3 -8.54 16.05 9.59
N ASN A 4 -9.26 15.48 10.55
CA ASN A 4 -8.75 14.99 11.81
C ASN A 4 -7.91 13.72 11.55
N THR A 5 -6.66 13.86 11.10
CA THR A 5 -5.78 12.70 10.95
C THR A 5 -5.16 12.36 12.30
N LYS A 6 -5.97 11.64 13.06
CA LYS A 6 -5.68 11.02 14.35
C LYS A 6 -4.32 10.31 14.27
N LYS A 7 -3.39 10.75 15.12
CA LYS A 7 -2.18 10.04 15.52
C LYS A 7 -2.60 8.74 16.22
N GLU A 8 -2.88 7.70 15.44
CA GLU A 8 -2.81 6.32 15.90
C GLU A 8 -1.56 5.75 15.24
N SER A 9 -0.65 5.25 16.08
CA SER A 9 0.62 4.60 15.76
C SER A 9 0.71 4.20 14.30
N ALA A 10 1.49 4.94 13.49
CA ALA A 10 1.48 4.85 12.03
C ALA A 10 2.00 3.48 11.56
N GLU A 11 1.15 2.46 11.66
CA GLU A 11 1.35 1.15 11.05
C GLU A 11 1.56 1.41 9.56
N LYS A 12 2.76 1.10 9.07
CA LYS A 12 3.08 1.21 7.65
C LYS A 12 2.94 -0.16 7.04
N TRP A 13 2.35 -0.23 5.87
CA TRP A 13 2.27 -1.45 5.08
C TRP A 13 3.09 -1.28 3.82
N THR A 14 3.94 -2.25 3.55
CA THR A 14 4.69 -2.36 2.30
C THR A 14 3.96 -3.35 1.40
N ILE A 15 3.51 -2.87 0.25
CA ILE A 15 2.85 -3.66 -0.79
C ILE A 15 3.88 -3.96 -1.88
N THR A 16 4.10 -5.23 -2.19
CA THR A 16 4.99 -5.68 -3.26
C THR A 16 4.19 -6.38 -4.35
N VAL A 17 4.35 -5.99 -5.61
CA VAL A 17 3.70 -6.63 -6.76
C VAL A 17 4.49 -7.89 -7.11
N LYS A 18 3.96 -9.07 -6.79
CA LYS A 18 4.63 -10.35 -7.11
C LYS A 18 4.68 -10.60 -8.61
N ASN A 19 3.62 -10.18 -9.31
CA ASN A 19 3.46 -10.47 -10.72
C ASN A 19 4.33 -9.57 -11.62
N ASN A 20 4.79 -8.42 -11.10
CA ASN A 20 5.64 -7.50 -11.82
C ASN A 20 6.54 -6.71 -10.85
N PRO A 21 7.72 -7.25 -10.50
CA PRO A 21 8.64 -6.65 -9.53
C PRO A 21 9.31 -5.37 -10.04
N ASP A 22 9.21 -5.04 -11.34
CA ASP A 22 9.76 -3.82 -11.94
C ASP A 22 8.67 -2.76 -12.19
N PHE A 23 7.46 -2.97 -11.64
CA PHE A 23 6.36 -2.03 -11.82
C PHE A 23 6.67 -0.67 -11.19
N VAL A 24 6.63 0.38 -12.01
CA VAL A 24 6.76 1.78 -11.59
C VAL A 24 5.52 2.53 -12.06
N GLY A 25 4.73 3.04 -11.13
CA GLY A 25 3.46 3.69 -11.46
C GLY A 25 2.57 3.92 -10.26
N LYS A 26 1.38 4.48 -10.48
CA LYS A 26 0.37 4.60 -9.44
C LYS A 26 -0.58 3.40 -9.51
N GLY A 27 -0.78 2.73 -8.38
CA GLY A 27 -1.74 1.65 -8.24
C GLY A 27 -3.08 2.10 -7.64
N ALA A 28 -3.88 1.14 -7.20
CA ALA A 28 -5.20 1.39 -6.63
C ALA A 28 -5.12 2.35 -5.43
N GLY A 29 -6.08 3.28 -5.35
CA GLY A 29 -6.13 4.28 -4.27
C GLY A 29 -5.02 5.34 -4.33
N GLY A 30 -4.30 5.48 -5.46
CA GLY A 30 -3.26 6.51 -5.63
C GLY A 30 -1.92 6.14 -5.01
N VAL A 31 -1.73 4.88 -4.62
CA VAL A 31 -0.49 4.36 -4.04
C VAL A 31 0.63 4.38 -5.08
N GLN A 32 1.76 4.99 -4.76
CA GLN A 32 2.90 5.06 -5.68
C GLN A 32 3.76 3.80 -5.53
N PHE A 33 3.87 3.04 -6.61
CA PHE A 33 4.77 1.91 -6.75
C PHE A 33 6.08 2.35 -7.41
N ALA A 34 7.19 1.88 -6.86
CA ALA A 34 8.54 2.02 -7.38
C ALA A 34 9.25 0.67 -7.26
N ASN A 35 9.75 0.14 -8.39
CA ASN A 35 10.38 -1.19 -8.46
C ASN A 35 9.52 -2.26 -7.79
N GLY A 36 8.24 -2.29 -8.18
CA GLY A 36 7.26 -3.27 -7.71
C GLY A 36 6.87 -3.10 -6.24
N ARG A 37 7.31 -2.05 -5.55
CA ARG A 37 7.04 -1.84 -4.12
C ARG A 37 6.34 -0.52 -3.87
N ALA A 38 5.43 -0.50 -2.92
CA ALA A 38 4.78 0.71 -2.46
C ALA A 38 4.60 0.70 -0.94
N GLU A 39 4.48 1.89 -0.37
CA GLU A 39 4.21 2.07 1.05
C GLU A 39 2.89 2.80 1.24
N THR A 40 2.07 2.30 2.16
CA THR A 40 0.82 2.95 2.55
C THR A 40 0.65 2.92 4.06
N SER A 41 0.11 4.00 4.62
CA SER A 41 -0.30 4.07 6.03
C SER A 41 -1.81 3.84 6.19
N ASN A 42 -2.50 3.43 5.12
CA ASN A 42 -3.93 3.18 5.16
C ASN A 42 -4.21 1.67 5.24
N LYS A 43 -4.70 1.24 6.41
CA LYS A 43 -5.06 -0.15 6.69
C LYS A 43 -6.07 -0.72 5.71
N ILE A 44 -7.11 0.04 5.35
CA ILE A 44 -8.18 -0.42 4.46
C ILE A 44 -7.59 -0.73 3.09
N LEU A 45 -6.70 0.14 2.62
CA LEU A 45 -6.04 -0.02 1.35
C LEU A 45 -5.07 -1.20 1.35
N ALA A 46 -4.30 -1.36 2.42
CA ALA A 46 -3.43 -2.52 2.62
C ALA A 46 -4.22 -3.85 2.65
N SER A 47 -5.38 -3.88 3.32
CA SER A 47 -6.27 -5.05 3.30
C SER A 47 -6.78 -5.37 1.90
N TRP A 48 -7.20 -4.35 1.14
CA TRP A 48 -7.63 -4.54 -0.24
C TRP A 48 -6.51 -5.18 -1.09
N PHE A 49 -5.28 -4.68 -0.99
CA PHE A 49 -4.14 -5.29 -1.70
C PHE A 49 -3.85 -6.72 -1.22
N LYS A 50 -4.07 -7.02 0.05
CA LYS A 50 -3.86 -8.36 0.61
C LYS A 50 -4.90 -9.37 0.12
N GLU A 51 -6.12 -8.92 -0.13
CA GLU A 51 -7.22 -9.76 -0.65
C GLU A 51 -7.12 -9.99 -2.16
N HIS A 52 -6.36 -9.17 -2.88
CA HIS A 52 -6.14 -9.30 -4.31
C HIS A 52 -4.92 -10.17 -4.61
N ASP A 53 -5.09 -11.14 -5.50
CA ASP A 53 -3.99 -12.01 -5.94
C ASP A 53 -2.96 -11.21 -6.75
N GLY A 54 -1.68 -11.57 -6.58
CA GLY A 54 -0.55 -10.88 -7.23
C GLY A 54 0.12 -9.78 -6.40
N TYR A 55 -0.33 -9.50 -5.18
CA TYR A 55 0.31 -8.55 -4.25
C TYR A 55 0.73 -9.23 -2.94
N GLU A 56 1.85 -8.79 -2.38
CA GLU A 56 2.34 -9.16 -1.06
C GLU A 56 2.27 -7.96 -0.14
N VAL A 57 1.52 -8.06 0.96
CA VAL A 57 1.38 -6.97 1.92
C VAL A 57 2.06 -7.35 3.22
N VAL A 58 3.14 -6.64 3.55
CA VAL A 58 3.91 -6.80 4.78
C VAL A 58 3.63 -5.62 5.70
N LYS A 59 3.40 -5.89 6.98
CA LYS A 59 3.24 -4.86 8.01
C LYS A 59 4.62 -4.52 8.60
N CYS A 60 4.97 -3.24 8.65
CA CYS A 60 6.21 -2.69 9.23
C CYS A 60 5.95 -2.01 10.57
#